data_AF-A0A925EDJ8-F1
#
_entry.id   AF-A0A925EDJ8-F1
#
_cell.length_a   1.000
_cell.length_b   1.000
_cell.length_c   1.000
_cell.angle_alpha   90.00
_cell.angle_beta   90.00
_cell.angle_gamma   90.00
#
_symmetry.space_group_name_H-M   'P 1'
#
loop_
_entity.id
_entity.type
_entity.pdbx_description
1 polymer ?
#
loop_
_entity_poly.entity_id
_entity_poly.type
_entity_poly.pdbx_seq_one_letter_code
_entity_poly.pdbx_strand_id
1 'polypeptide(L)'
;ETALTGGGIGAHSIENVPSYNNKLEINNFKINNLVVAVMSLESAWESLAQVGAHDELFGIIGVDILKTGNAIIDFGTMTLYLLQS
;
A
#
# COMPACT_ATOMS: atom_id res chain seq x y z
N GLU A 1 10.96 -20.63 -1.92
CA GLU A 1 10.17 -19.43 -1.60
C GLU A 1 8.70 -19.79 -1.66
N THR A 2 7.93 -19.50 -0.62
CA THR A 2 6.49 -19.78 -0.57
C THR A 2 5.76 -18.51 -1.00
N ALA A 3 5.13 -18.54 -2.17
CA ALA A 3 4.24 -17.47 -2.62
C ALA A 3 3.12 -17.30 -1.58
N LEU A 4 2.95 -16.08 -1.09
CA LEU A 4 1.84 -15.74 -0.21
C LEU A 4 0.66 -15.33 -1.10
N THR A 5 -0.54 -15.77 -0.77
CA THR A 5 -1.76 -15.32 -1.46
C THR A 5 -2.44 -14.27 -0.62
N GLY A 6 -2.68 -13.10 -1.21
CA GLY A 6 -3.46 -12.02 -0.62
C GLY A 6 -4.80 -11.89 -1.33
N GLY A 7 -5.86 -11.56 -0.61
CA GLY A 7 -7.19 -11.37 -1.18
C GLY A 7 -8.04 -10.42 -0.34
N GLY A 8 -8.53 -9.36 -0.97
CA GLY A 8 -9.64 -8.56 -0.45
C GLY A 8 -10.97 -9.28 -0.69
N ILE A 9 -12.06 -8.76 -0.12
CA ILE A 9 -13.41 -9.28 -0.33
C ILE A 9 -13.73 -9.17 -1.84
N GLY A 10 -13.73 -10.31 -2.54
CA GLY A 10 -14.05 -10.41 -3.97
C GLY A 10 -12.89 -10.68 -4.91
N ALA A 11 -11.64 -10.75 -4.44
CA ALA A 11 -10.49 -10.97 -5.33
C ALA A 11 -10.27 -12.45 -5.65
N HIS A 12 -10.17 -12.80 -6.94
CA HIS A 12 -9.43 -13.98 -7.39
C HIS A 12 -8.01 -13.94 -6.79
N SER A 13 -7.42 -15.10 -6.49
CA SER A 13 -6.11 -15.20 -5.82
C SER A 13 -5.07 -14.31 -6.49
N ILE A 14 -4.70 -13.20 -5.85
CA ILE A 14 -3.63 -12.33 -6.33
C ILE A 14 -2.32 -12.93 -5.84
N GLU A 15 -1.47 -13.32 -6.77
CA GLU A 15 -0.11 -13.74 -6.46
C GLU A 15 0.65 -12.58 -5.83
N ASN A 16 1.23 -12.82 -4.65
CA ASN A 16 2.10 -11.87 -3.98
C ASN A 16 3.49 -12.44 -3.84
N VAL A 17 4.45 -11.70 -4.37
CA VAL A 17 5.87 -12.01 -4.21
C VAL A 17 6.44 -11.10 -3.13
N PRO A 18 6.93 -11.63 -2.01
CA PRO A 18 7.57 -10.81 -0.99
C PRO A 18 8.91 -10.29 -1.51
N SER A 19 9.15 -8.99 -1.38
CA SER A 19 10.45 -8.36 -1.56
C SER A 19 10.97 -7.89 -0.20
N TYR A 20 12.26 -8.13 0.05
CA TYR A 20 12.92 -7.90 1.34
C TYR A 20 13.97 -6.80 1.26
N ASN A 21 14.35 -6.24 2.41
CA ASN A 21 15.42 -5.24 2.53
C ASN A 21 15.16 -3.96 1.70
N ASN A 22 13.90 -3.58 1.56
CA ASN A 22 13.53 -2.38 0.83
C ASN A 22 13.63 -1.15 1.72
N LYS A 23 13.89 -0.02 1.07
CA LYS A 23 13.85 1.31 1.70
C LYS A 23 12.64 2.07 1.17
N LEU A 24 11.83 2.61 2.08
CA LEU A 24 10.77 3.56 1.79
C LEU A 24 11.19 4.94 2.29
N GLU A 25 11.09 5.96 1.44
CA GLU A 25 11.34 7.36 1.78
C GLU A 25 10.21 8.23 1.22
N ILE A 26 9.45 8.85 2.12
CA ILE A 26 8.39 9.81 1.81
C ILE A 26 8.74 11.10 2.52
N ASN A 27 9.34 12.05 1.80
CA ASN A 27 9.94 13.25 2.39
C ASN A 27 10.90 12.88 3.55
N ASN A 28 10.60 13.30 4.77
CA ASN A 28 11.40 13.02 5.95
C ASN A 28 11.05 11.68 6.62
N PHE A 29 9.96 11.01 6.21
CA PHE A 29 9.56 9.71 6.73
C PHE A 29 10.37 8.60 6.03
N LYS A 30 11.17 7.85 6.80
CA LYS A 30 12.12 6.86 6.29
C LYS A 30 12.00 5.52 7.02
N ILE A 31 11.83 4.44 6.25
CA ILE A 31 11.93 3.06 6.71
C ILE A 31 13.04 2.38 5.92
N ASN A 32 14.10 1.93 6.60
CA ASN A 32 15.29 1.36 5.94
C ASN A 32 15.24 -0.16 5.74
N ASN A 33 14.24 -0.83 6.31
CA ASN A 33 14.05 -2.26 6.14
C ASN A 33 12.57 -2.60 6.16
N LEU A 34 11.96 -2.63 4.99
CA LEU A 34 10.54 -2.94 4.78
C LEU A 34 10.42 -4.20 3.91
N VAL A 35 9.53 -5.10 4.34
CA VAL A 35 9.06 -6.19 3.49
C VAL A 35 7.85 -5.67 2.74
N VAL A 36 7.89 -5.67 1.42
CA VAL A 36 6.76 -5.24 0.58
C VAL A 36 6.22 -6.43 -0.20
N ALA A 37 4.91 -6.48 -0.36
CA ALA A 37 4.27 -7.43 -1.26
C ALA A 37 4.24 -6.83 -2.67
N VAL A 38 4.87 -7.51 -3.63
CA VAL A 38 4.80 -7.16 -5.04
C VAL A 38 3.68 -7.97 -5.69
N MET A 39 2.72 -7.26 -6.28
CA MET A 39 1.54 -7.83 -6.93
C MET A 39 1.12 -6.99 -8.14
N SER A 40 0.33 -7.57 -9.04
CA SER A 40 -0.39 -6.79 -10.05
C SER A 40 -1.43 -5.89 -9.37
N LEU A 41 -1.47 -4.62 -9.77
CA LEU A 41 -2.46 -3.64 -9.29
C LEU A 41 -3.71 -3.56 -10.18
N GLU A 42 -3.78 -4.33 -11.26
CA GLU A 42 -4.85 -4.27 -12.25
C GLU A 42 -6.23 -4.45 -11.62
N SER A 43 -6.43 -5.48 -10.80
CA SER A 43 -7.71 -5.73 -10.12
C SER A 43 -8.08 -4.65 -9.11
N ALA A 44 -7.08 -4.04 -8.46
CA ALA A 44 -7.31 -2.94 -7.51
C ALA A 44 -7.72 -1.67 -8.27
N TRP A 45 -7.06 -1.39 -9.39
CA TRP A 45 -7.41 -0.30 -10.29
C TRP A 45 -8.82 -0.46 -10.86
N GLU A 46 -9.19 -1.63 -11.37
CA GLU A 46 -10.53 -1.92 -11.90
C GLU A 46 -11.63 -1.66 -10.86
N SER A 47 -11.37 -2.00 -9.60
CA SER A 47 -12.31 -1.77 -8.48
C SER A 47 -12.45 -0.28 -8.16
N LEU A 48 -11.35 0.47 -8.18
CA LEU A 48 -11.33 1.92 -7.96
C LEU A 48 -12.00 2.68 -9.11
N ALA A 49 -11.79 2.25 -10.36
CA ALA A 49 -12.42 2.84 -11.54
C ALA A 49 -13.96 2.71 -11.47
N GLN A 50 -14.48 1.60 -10.94
CA GLN A 50 -15.93 1.40 -10.75
C GLN A 50 -16.56 2.39 -9.77
N VAL A 51 -15.80 2.91 -8.80
CA VAL A 51 -16.25 3.92 -7.84
C VAL A 51 -15.89 5.35 -8.25
N GLY A 52 -15.43 5.55 -9.49
CA GLY A 52 -15.16 6.86 -10.07
C GLY A 52 -13.77 7.42 -9.76
N ALA A 53 -12.80 6.59 -9.35
CA ALA A 53 -11.41 7.01 -9.32
C ALA A 53 -10.86 7.06 -10.76
N HIS A 54 -10.27 8.19 -11.13
CA HIS A 54 -9.75 8.43 -12.48
C HIS A 54 -8.22 8.58 -12.53
N ASP A 55 -7.57 8.58 -11.37
CA ASP A 55 -6.12 8.80 -11.25
C ASP A 55 -5.33 7.49 -11.20
N GLU A 56 -4.14 7.48 -11.79
CA GLU A 56 -3.28 6.29 -11.81
C GLU A 56 -2.94 5.76 -10.39
N LEU A 57 -3.14 4.45 -10.19
CA LEU A 57 -2.76 3.75 -8.96
C LEU A 57 -1.31 3.26 -9.05
N PHE A 58 -0.40 3.96 -8.36
CA PHE A 58 1.02 3.58 -8.31
C PHE A 58 1.34 2.53 -7.23
N GLY A 59 0.48 2.37 -6.23
CA GLY A 59 0.71 1.47 -5.12
C GLY A 59 -0.30 1.64 -4.00
N ILE A 60 -0.25 0.73 -3.03
CA ILE A 60 -1.14 0.70 -1.87
C ILE A 60 -0.28 0.83 -0.61
N ILE A 61 -0.58 1.82 0.23
CA ILE A 61 0.05 1.96 1.55
C ILE A 61 -0.68 1.04 2.53
N GLY A 62 0.03 0.01 2.99
CA GLY A 62 -0.49 -0.98 3.95
C GLY A 62 -0.48 -0.51 5.40
N VAL A 63 -1.14 -1.29 6.26
CA VAL A 63 -1.25 -1.03 7.70
C VAL A 63 0.10 -1.03 8.43
N ASP A 64 1.10 -1.71 7.87
CA ASP A 64 2.48 -1.74 8.34
C ASP A 64 3.13 -0.35 8.30
N ILE A 65 3.02 0.35 7.18
CA ILE A 65 3.49 1.72 7.02
C ILE A 65 2.64 2.65 7.89
N LEU A 66 1.31 2.50 7.86
CA LEU A 66 0.40 3.37 8.62
C LEU A 66 0.64 3.27 10.14
N LYS A 67 0.88 2.07 10.67
CA LYS A 67 1.22 1.88 12.09
C LYS A 67 2.59 2.44 12.43
N THR A 68 3.58 2.21 11.58
CA THR A 68 4.94 2.75 11.78
C THR A 68 4.93 4.27 11.85
N GLY A 69 4.10 4.90 11.01
CA GLY A 69 3.94 6.35 10.97
C GLY A 69 2.92 6.93 11.95
N ASN A 70 2.36 6.16 12.90
CA ASN A 70 1.24 6.61 13.75
C ASN A 70 0.19 7.41 12.95
N ALA A 71 -0.22 6.86 11.80
CA ALA A 71 -0.84 7.64 10.74
C ALA A 71 -2.14 8.33 11.16
N ILE A 72 -2.32 9.56 10.66
CA ILE A 72 -3.58 10.30 10.73
C ILE A 72 -4.08 10.52 9.30
N ILE A 73 -5.31 10.09 9.03
CA ILE A 73 -5.98 10.28 7.74
C ILE A 73 -7.02 11.39 7.94
N ASP A 74 -6.74 12.56 7.37
CA ASP A 74 -7.66 13.69 7.37
C ASP A 74 -8.47 13.70 6.06
N PHE A 75 -9.72 13.27 6.13
CA PHE A 75 -10.65 13.28 4.99
C PHE A 75 -11.13 14.67 4.59
N GLY A 76 -11.02 15.68 5.47
CA GLY A 76 -11.41 17.05 5.15
C GLY A 76 -10.43 17.72 4.20
N THR A 77 -9.13 17.43 4.36
CA THR A 77 -8.06 17.94 3.49
C THR A 77 -7.52 16.90 2.51
N MET A 78 -8.01 15.65 2.60
CA MET A 78 -7.48 14.48 1.88
C MET A 78 -5.97 14.28 2.12
N THR A 79 -5.51 14.53 3.36
CA THR A 79 -4.09 14.47 3.74
C THR A 79 -3.79 13.24 4.61
N LEU A 80 -2.73 12.51 4.25
CA LEU A 80 -2.13 11.48 5.09
C LEU A 80 -0.93 12.07 5.84
N TYR A 81 -0.99 12.08 7.17
CA TYR A 81 0.15 12.42 8.02
C TYR A 81 0.83 11.14 8.48
N LEU A 82 2.14 11.05 8.23
CA LEU A 82 3.02 10.01 8.77
C LEU A 82 4.01 10.68 9.73
N LEU A 83 3.88 10.35 11.01
CA LEU A 83 4.71 10.82 12.10
C LEU A 83 5.89 9.86 12.29
N GLN A 84 7.09 10.40 12.38
CA GLN A 84 8.28 9.64 12.78
C GLN A 84 8.89 10.31 14.00
N SER A 85 8.87 9.58 15.11
CA SER A 85 9.55 9.95 16.36
C SER A 85 11.05 9.70 16.27
#